data_AF-A0A349FVI4-F1
#
_entry.id   AF-A0A349FVI4-F1
#
_cell.length_a   1.000
_cell.length_b   1.000
_cell.length_c   1.000
_cell.angle_alpha   90.00
_cell.angle_beta   90.00
_cell.angle_gamma   90.00
#
_symmetry.space_group_name_H-M   'P 1'
#
loop_
_entity.id
_entity.type
_entity.pdbx_description
1 polymer ?
#
loop_
_entity_poly.entity_id
_entity_poly.type
_entity_poly.pdbx_seq_one_letter_code
_entity_poly.pdbx_strand_id
1 'polypeptide(L)'
;MKKHTGTLSEIIEGEHTKTLNALNKYGNNFAHNLKTFQLLESFITEFNAPQDIFLRFYYSARNFYLLTLFSIIRQHHVQSSLNLRQLIESGTDAAYSIAFPDVEKFAKTDEFGIMDSTDKLKSKRYKWLSKNYPTTSNAILKIKKPVQVSSHSNLVDSTRGYRFLPSKEGAQIQVSYFDFQDDYMEKTALWRLANTTLAIMGLWYEVSQSYKGVKVISNFAEKHSGLMSENQEIKEEAMQTERFKKADTLARTRETKRTRSEEK
;
A
#
# COMPACT_ATOMS: atom_id res chain seq x y z
N MET A 1 19.31 -19.50 26.18
CA MET A 1 18.06 -18.73 25.94
C MET A 1 18.44 -17.36 25.39
N LYS A 2 18.37 -17.12 24.07
CA LYS A 2 18.69 -15.79 23.52
C LYS A 2 17.50 -14.86 23.77
N LYS A 3 17.59 -14.12 24.89
CA LYS A 3 16.88 -12.85 25.08
C LYS A 3 17.25 -11.97 23.87
N HIS A 4 16.35 -11.74 22.92
CA HIS A 4 16.48 -10.58 22.06
C HIS A 4 16.10 -9.37 22.92
N THR A 5 17.06 -8.92 23.73
CA THR A 5 16.97 -7.65 24.42
C THR A 5 17.20 -6.58 23.38
N GLY A 6 16.13 -6.05 22.78
CA GLY A 6 16.17 -4.99 21.78
C GLY A 6 16.82 -3.70 22.30
N THR A 7 18.13 -3.74 22.51
CA THR A 7 18.94 -2.54 22.68
C THR A 7 18.82 -1.73 21.40
N LEU A 8 18.94 -0.41 21.52
CA LEU A 8 18.87 0.46 20.35
C LEU A 8 19.87 0.05 19.26
N SER A 9 21.07 -0.38 19.65
CA SER A 9 22.08 -0.88 18.71
C SER A 9 21.65 -2.16 17.99
N GLU A 10 21.03 -3.12 18.69
CA GLU A 10 20.49 -4.34 18.06
C GLU A 10 19.36 -4.03 17.08
N ILE A 11 18.52 -3.03 17.40
CA ILE A 11 17.44 -2.58 16.51
C ILE A 11 18.04 -1.95 15.25
N ILE A 12 18.98 -1.01 15.40
CA ILE A 12 19.63 -0.34 14.27
C ILE A 12 20.31 -1.36 13.35
N GLU A 13 21.10 -2.28 13.91
CA GLU A 13 21.77 -3.31 13.12
C GLU A 13 20.76 -4.27 12.46
N GLY A 14 19.67 -4.60 13.17
CA GLY A 14 18.58 -5.41 12.63
C GLY A 14 17.91 -4.76 11.42
N GLU A 15 17.61 -3.46 11.48
CA GLU A 15 17.04 -2.71 10.36
C GLU A 15 18.02 -2.64 9.18
N HIS A 16 19.28 -2.34 9.46
CA HIS A 16 20.35 -2.26 8.47
C HIS A 16 20.51 -3.60 7.71
N THR A 17 20.71 -4.69 8.46
CA THR A 17 20.87 -6.04 7.92
C THR A 17 19.66 -6.48 7.09
N LYS A 18 18.43 -6.22 7.56
CA LYS A 18 17.20 -6.58 6.82
C LYS A 18 17.07 -5.79 5.51
N THR A 19 17.42 -4.51 5.54
CA THR A 19 17.33 -3.63 4.38
C THR A 19 18.34 -4.05 3.30
N LEU A 20 19.60 -4.26 3.67
CA LEU A 20 20.63 -4.68 2.71
C LEU A 20 20.37 -6.07 2.11
N ASN A 21 19.81 -7.00 2.91
CA ASN A 21 19.52 -8.36 2.44
C ASN A 21 18.18 -8.49 1.71
N ALA A 22 17.39 -7.43 1.58
CA ALA A 22 16.04 -7.51 1.03
C ALA A 22 15.99 -8.09 -0.38
N LEU A 23 16.92 -7.71 -1.26
CA LEU A 23 17.00 -8.25 -2.62
C LEU A 23 17.29 -9.75 -2.60
N ASN A 24 18.28 -10.20 -1.82
CA ASN A 24 18.63 -11.61 -1.70
C ASN A 24 17.48 -12.44 -1.09
N LYS A 25 16.78 -11.88 -0.10
CA LYS A 25 15.71 -12.57 0.63
C LYS A 25 14.41 -12.67 -0.18
N TYR A 26 13.99 -11.57 -0.80
CA TYR A 26 12.67 -11.47 -1.44
C TYR A 26 12.72 -11.61 -2.97
N GLY A 27 13.92 -11.56 -3.56
CA GLY A 27 14.16 -11.81 -4.98
C GLY A 27 13.30 -10.93 -5.89
N ASN A 28 12.62 -11.57 -6.83
CA ASN A 28 11.76 -10.92 -7.82
C ASN A 28 10.70 -10.00 -7.20
N ASN A 29 10.15 -10.33 -6.02
CA ASN A 29 9.16 -9.47 -5.35
C ASN A 29 9.74 -8.09 -5.01
N PHE A 30 10.98 -8.05 -4.54
CA PHE A 30 11.64 -6.79 -4.20
C PHE A 30 12.13 -6.07 -5.45
N ALA A 31 12.75 -6.79 -6.40
CA ALA A 31 13.20 -6.23 -7.66
C ALA A 31 12.04 -5.57 -8.46
N HIS A 32 10.86 -6.21 -8.46
CA HIS A 32 9.67 -5.66 -9.11
C HIS A 32 9.17 -4.37 -8.46
N ASN A 33 9.28 -4.24 -7.12
CA ASN A 33 8.98 -2.99 -6.43
C ASN A 33 9.99 -1.89 -6.79
N LEU A 34 11.28 -2.20 -6.97
CA LEU A 34 12.26 -1.21 -7.44
C LEU A 34 11.92 -0.69 -8.85
N LYS A 35 11.55 -1.58 -9.78
CA LYS A 35 11.10 -1.17 -11.13
C LYS A 35 9.82 -0.32 -11.07
N THR A 36 8.86 -0.71 -10.23
CA THR A 36 7.62 0.04 -10.01
C THR A 36 7.92 1.43 -9.47
N PHE A 37 8.85 1.55 -8.53
CA PHE A 37 9.30 2.83 -8.00
C PHE A 37 9.97 3.69 -9.07
N GLN A 38 10.85 3.12 -9.90
CA GLN A 38 11.48 3.84 -11.00
C GLN A 38 10.44 4.40 -12.00
N LEU A 39 9.40 3.64 -12.32
CA LEU A 39 8.29 4.14 -13.15
C LEU A 39 7.53 5.26 -12.41
N LEU A 40 7.28 5.09 -11.12
CA LEU A 40 6.62 6.11 -10.30
C LEU A 40 7.42 7.42 -10.28
N GLU A 41 8.74 7.37 -10.11
CA GLU A 41 9.60 8.56 -10.08
C GLU A 41 9.67 9.28 -11.43
N SER A 42 9.62 8.52 -12.52
CA SER A 42 9.68 9.03 -13.88
C SER A 42 8.31 9.32 -14.47
N PHE A 43 7.22 9.29 -13.69
CA PHE A 43 5.86 9.41 -14.24
C PHE A 43 5.65 10.71 -15.04
N ILE A 44 6.17 11.84 -14.57
CA ILE A 44 5.94 13.18 -15.13
C ILE A 44 7.20 13.69 -15.83
N THR A 45 7.06 14.26 -17.02
CA THR A 45 8.14 15.00 -17.70
C THR A 45 7.98 16.51 -17.59
N GLU A 46 6.74 17.01 -17.67
CA GLU A 46 6.42 18.43 -17.66
C GLU A 46 5.11 18.68 -16.92
N PHE A 47 4.96 19.84 -16.28
CA PHE A 47 3.73 20.27 -15.64
C PHE A 47 3.54 21.79 -15.75
N ASN A 48 2.29 22.23 -15.66
CA ASN A 48 1.96 23.66 -15.61
C ASN A 48 1.93 24.16 -14.17
N ALA A 49 2.26 25.44 -13.92
CA ALA A 49 2.28 26.02 -12.58
C ALA A 49 1.01 25.80 -11.73
N PRO A 50 -0.23 25.84 -12.27
CA PRO A 50 -1.44 25.53 -11.50
C PRO A 50 -1.48 24.10 -10.94
N GLN A 51 -0.67 23.17 -11.44
CA GLN A 51 -0.64 21.77 -11.01
C GLN A 51 0.25 21.53 -9.77
N ASP A 52 0.56 22.57 -8.99
CA ASP A 52 1.30 22.45 -7.73
C ASP A 52 0.65 21.44 -6.76
N ILE A 53 -0.69 21.45 -6.64
CA ILE A 53 -1.41 20.51 -5.77
C ILE A 53 -1.16 19.05 -6.20
N PHE A 54 -1.13 18.78 -7.50
CA PHE A 54 -0.78 17.46 -8.03
C PHE A 54 0.63 17.06 -7.63
N LEU A 55 1.61 17.98 -7.76
CA LEU A 55 2.98 17.69 -7.37
C LEU A 55 3.11 17.37 -5.88
N ARG A 56 2.45 18.14 -5.00
CA ARG A 56 2.47 17.86 -3.55
C ARG A 56 2.01 16.45 -3.24
N PHE A 57 0.86 16.04 -3.81
CA PHE A 57 0.34 14.70 -3.59
C PHE A 57 1.13 13.61 -4.29
N TYR A 58 1.70 13.89 -5.48
CA TYR A 58 2.61 12.99 -6.19
C TYR A 58 3.88 12.69 -5.38
N TYR A 59 4.54 13.73 -4.84
CA TYR A 59 5.70 13.55 -3.97
C TYR A 59 5.34 12.87 -2.65
N SER A 60 4.18 13.20 -2.07
CA SER A 60 3.65 12.49 -0.90
C SER A 60 3.48 10.99 -1.19
N ALA A 61 2.86 10.64 -2.32
CA ALA A 61 2.71 9.25 -2.75
C ALA A 61 4.07 8.56 -2.93
N ARG A 62 5.06 9.19 -3.57
CA ARG A 62 6.42 8.65 -3.70
C ARG A 62 7.08 8.36 -2.35
N ASN A 63 6.97 9.30 -1.41
CA ASN A 63 7.53 9.13 -0.07
C ASN A 63 6.85 7.98 0.67
N PHE A 64 5.52 7.93 0.64
CA PHE A 64 4.77 6.85 1.30
C PHE A 64 5.00 5.49 0.63
N TYR A 65 5.26 5.44 -0.67
CA TYR A 65 5.70 4.22 -1.34
C TYR A 65 6.98 3.66 -0.70
N LEU A 66 8.03 4.48 -0.61
CA LEU A 66 9.31 4.06 -0.02
C LEU A 66 9.15 3.71 1.46
N LEU A 67 8.40 4.51 2.22
CA LEU A 67 8.13 4.23 3.63
C LEU A 67 7.38 2.89 3.80
N THR A 68 6.42 2.58 2.93
CA THR A 68 5.77 1.26 2.93
C THR A 68 6.77 0.16 2.60
N LEU A 69 7.55 0.30 1.53
CA LEU A 69 8.55 -0.69 1.11
C LEU A 69 9.54 -1.00 2.25
N PHE A 70 10.10 0.05 2.86
CA PHE A 70 11.03 -0.10 3.97
C PHE A 70 10.39 -0.69 5.21
N SER A 71 9.14 -0.34 5.53
CA SER A 71 8.43 -0.99 6.64
C SER A 71 8.14 -2.47 6.36
N ILE A 72 7.89 -2.89 5.12
CA ILE A 72 7.70 -4.30 4.78
C ILE A 72 8.99 -5.09 5.01
N ILE A 73 10.11 -4.65 4.43
CA ILE A 73 11.38 -5.39 4.49
C ILE A 73 12.00 -5.39 5.89
N ARG A 74 11.74 -4.35 6.70
CA ARG A 74 12.13 -4.28 8.11
C ARG A 74 11.18 -5.05 9.03
N GLN A 75 10.09 -5.63 8.51
CA GLN A 75 9.11 -6.42 9.27
C GLN A 75 8.32 -5.59 10.28
N HIS A 76 7.75 -4.48 9.82
CA HIS A 76 6.83 -3.63 10.57
C HIS A 76 5.48 -3.54 9.85
N HIS A 77 4.65 -4.58 10.00
CA HIS A 77 3.38 -4.72 9.28
C HIS A 77 2.42 -3.55 9.52
N VAL A 78 2.25 -3.13 10.77
CA VAL A 78 1.35 -2.02 11.12
C VAL A 78 1.82 -0.73 10.46
N GLN A 79 3.12 -0.41 10.56
CA GLN A 79 3.69 0.77 9.90
C GLN A 79 3.54 0.69 8.38
N SER A 80 3.77 -0.48 7.78
CA SER A 80 3.57 -0.68 6.34
C SER A 80 2.13 -0.41 5.91
N SER A 81 1.16 -0.82 6.73
CA SER A 81 -0.27 -0.60 6.46
C SER A 81 -0.66 0.87 6.58
N LEU A 82 -0.17 1.57 7.62
CA LEU A 82 -0.37 3.01 7.78
C LEU A 82 0.20 3.80 6.60
N ASN A 83 1.43 3.50 6.18
CA ASN A 83 2.06 4.15 5.04
C ASN A 83 1.33 3.82 3.73
N LEU A 84 0.89 2.57 3.54
CA LEU A 84 0.14 2.17 2.34
C LEU A 84 -1.19 2.91 2.25
N ARG A 85 -1.84 3.17 3.38
CA ARG A 85 -3.04 4.00 3.41
C ARG A 85 -2.75 5.42 2.93
N GLN A 86 -1.68 6.03 3.43
CA GLN A 86 -1.30 7.38 3.02
C GLN A 86 -0.89 7.47 1.55
N LEU A 87 -0.22 6.43 1.02
CA LEU A 87 0.03 6.26 -0.40
C LEU A 87 -1.27 6.25 -1.20
N ILE A 88 -2.27 5.46 -0.79
CA ILE A 88 -3.57 5.39 -1.46
C ILE A 88 -4.27 6.75 -1.43
N GLU A 89 -4.35 7.40 -0.26
CA GLU A 89 -5.07 8.67 -0.12
C GLU A 89 -4.39 9.78 -0.92
N SER A 90 -3.07 9.93 -0.78
CA SER A 90 -2.28 10.89 -1.58
C SER A 90 -2.38 10.58 -3.07
N GLY A 91 -2.34 9.30 -3.45
CA GLY A 91 -2.47 8.88 -4.85
C GLY A 91 -3.83 9.24 -5.46
N THR A 92 -4.92 9.00 -4.74
CA THR A 92 -6.24 9.40 -5.21
C THR A 92 -6.42 10.91 -5.26
N ASP A 93 -5.85 11.66 -4.31
CA ASP A 93 -5.95 13.12 -4.29
C ASP A 93 -5.10 13.76 -5.40
N ALA A 94 -3.94 13.18 -5.71
CA ALA A 94 -3.15 13.53 -6.90
C ALA A 94 -3.99 13.37 -8.18
N ALA A 95 -4.65 12.22 -8.37
CA ALA A 95 -5.51 12.00 -9.54
C ALA A 95 -6.57 13.10 -9.69
N TYR A 96 -7.28 13.41 -8.61
CA TYR A 96 -8.32 14.43 -8.61
C TYR A 96 -7.77 15.84 -8.90
N SER A 97 -6.58 16.16 -8.39
CA SER A 97 -5.95 17.47 -8.58
C SER A 97 -5.55 17.79 -10.01
N ILE A 98 -5.28 16.77 -10.84
CA ILE A 98 -5.03 16.96 -12.29
C ILE A 98 -6.23 17.67 -12.93
N ALA A 99 -7.45 17.26 -12.57
CA ALA A 99 -8.69 17.85 -13.08
C ALA A 99 -9.11 19.13 -12.35
N PHE A 100 -8.77 19.26 -11.07
CA PHE A 100 -9.16 20.37 -10.20
C PHE A 100 -7.95 20.89 -9.42
N PRO A 101 -7.16 21.81 -10.00
CA PRO A 101 -5.93 22.29 -9.38
C PRO A 101 -6.16 23.23 -8.18
N ASP A 102 -7.38 23.72 -7.97
CA ASP A 102 -7.68 24.75 -6.96
C ASP A 102 -7.62 24.19 -5.52
N VAL A 103 -6.92 24.89 -4.62
CA VAL A 103 -6.71 24.47 -3.22
C VAL A 103 -8.02 24.34 -2.45
N GLU A 104 -9.03 25.14 -2.78
CA GLU A 104 -10.36 25.18 -2.16
C GLU A 104 -11.16 23.88 -2.38
N LYS A 105 -10.70 23.04 -3.32
CA LYS A 105 -11.28 21.70 -3.57
C LYS A 105 -10.74 20.66 -2.57
N PHE A 106 -9.67 20.98 -1.85
CA PHE A 106 -8.97 20.10 -0.93
C PHE A 106 -9.08 20.55 0.51
N ALA A 107 -8.94 21.84 0.77
CA ALA A 107 -9.00 22.42 2.09
C ALA A 107 -9.83 23.71 2.11
N LYS A 108 -10.36 24.03 3.29
CA LYS A 108 -10.84 25.38 3.60
C LYS A 108 -9.75 26.10 4.39
N THR A 109 -9.50 27.33 4.05
CA THR A 109 -8.64 28.21 4.84
C THR A 109 -9.54 29.07 5.71
N ASP A 110 -9.30 29.07 7.02
CA ASP A 110 -10.00 29.96 7.94
C ASP A 110 -9.43 31.40 7.91
N GLU A 111 -10.01 32.29 8.72
CA GLU A 111 -9.60 33.69 8.80
C GLU A 111 -8.14 33.88 9.30
N PHE A 112 -7.55 32.86 9.93
CA PHE A 112 -6.18 32.86 10.44
C PHE A 112 -5.19 32.22 9.47
N GLY A 113 -5.63 31.78 8.29
CA GLY A 113 -4.78 31.11 7.31
C GLY A 113 -4.56 29.62 7.58
N ILE A 114 -5.30 29.01 8.52
CA ILE A 114 -5.18 27.59 8.85
C ILE A 114 -6.02 26.79 7.86
N MET A 115 -5.41 25.78 7.25
CA MET A 115 -6.07 24.89 6.29
C MET A 115 -6.66 23.67 6.98
N ASP A 116 -7.95 23.41 6.74
CA ASP A 116 -8.64 22.20 7.18
C ASP A 116 -9.28 21.43 6.01
N SER A 117 -8.95 20.15 5.89
CA SER A 117 -9.54 19.24 4.92
C SER A 117 -10.80 18.60 5.48
N THR A 118 -11.94 19.25 5.25
CA THR A 118 -13.24 18.72 5.70
C THR A 118 -13.63 17.38 5.04
N ASP A 119 -14.33 16.52 5.78
CA ASP A 119 -14.88 15.25 5.25
C ASP A 119 -15.80 15.45 4.03
N LYS A 120 -16.50 16.60 3.96
CA LYS A 120 -17.34 16.95 2.82
C LYS A 120 -16.53 17.09 1.52
N LEU A 121 -15.36 17.74 1.59
CA LEU A 121 -14.47 17.87 0.44
C LEU A 121 -13.91 16.50 0.05
N LYS A 122 -13.42 15.73 1.02
CA LYS A 122 -12.94 14.35 0.80
C LYS A 122 -14.00 13.47 0.13
N SER A 123 -15.24 13.50 0.63
CA SER A 123 -16.37 12.76 0.04
C SER A 123 -16.66 13.19 -1.40
N LYS A 124 -16.59 14.49 -1.70
CA LYS A 124 -16.79 15.02 -3.05
C LYS A 124 -15.74 14.50 -4.03
N ARG A 125 -14.45 14.46 -3.64
CA ARG A 125 -13.36 13.91 -4.46
C ARG A 125 -13.59 12.45 -4.78
N TYR A 126 -13.88 11.63 -3.77
CA TYR A 126 -14.14 10.20 -3.97
C TYR A 126 -15.37 9.95 -4.85
N LYS A 127 -16.48 10.69 -4.64
CA LYS A 127 -17.66 10.57 -5.50
C LYS A 127 -17.35 10.90 -6.95
N TRP A 128 -16.52 11.92 -7.19
CA TRP A 128 -16.12 12.28 -8.54
C TRP A 128 -15.25 11.18 -9.19
N LEU A 129 -14.25 10.67 -8.47
CA LEU A 129 -13.40 9.58 -8.99
C LEU A 129 -14.21 8.32 -9.28
N SER A 130 -15.08 7.90 -8.35
CA SER A 130 -15.96 6.74 -8.54
C SER A 130 -16.92 6.89 -9.72
N LYS A 131 -17.38 8.12 -10.01
CA LYS A 131 -18.29 8.38 -11.12
C LYS A 131 -17.58 8.39 -12.47
N ASN A 132 -16.41 9.01 -12.57
CA ASN A 132 -15.73 9.23 -13.85
C ASN A 132 -14.75 8.10 -14.20
N TYR A 133 -14.20 7.41 -13.20
CA TYR A 133 -13.23 6.32 -13.35
C TYR A 133 -13.66 5.09 -12.51
N PRO A 134 -14.84 4.51 -12.78
CA PRO A 134 -15.45 3.49 -11.91
C PRO A 134 -14.61 2.22 -11.80
N THR A 135 -14.03 1.74 -12.91
CA THR A 135 -13.21 0.51 -12.94
C THR A 135 -12.01 0.62 -12.02
N THR A 136 -11.20 1.66 -12.22
CA THR A 136 -9.96 1.91 -11.47
C THR A 136 -10.26 2.28 -10.02
N SER A 137 -11.28 3.11 -9.78
CA SER A 137 -11.72 3.44 -8.42
C SER A 137 -12.19 2.22 -7.64
N ASN A 138 -12.92 1.30 -8.28
CA ASN A 138 -13.35 0.06 -7.63
C ASN A 138 -12.16 -0.86 -7.32
N ALA A 139 -11.16 -0.93 -8.20
CA ALA A 139 -9.93 -1.68 -7.95
C ALA A 139 -9.18 -1.13 -6.73
N ILE A 140 -8.96 0.19 -6.67
CA ILE A 140 -8.32 0.86 -5.52
C ILE A 140 -9.13 0.67 -4.24
N LEU A 141 -10.46 0.73 -4.30
CA LEU A 141 -11.33 0.51 -3.14
C LEU A 141 -11.20 -0.91 -2.57
N LYS A 142 -11.17 -1.93 -3.44
CA LYS A 142 -10.95 -3.33 -3.04
C LYS A 142 -9.60 -3.50 -2.33
N ILE A 143 -8.58 -2.79 -2.79
CA ILE A 143 -7.25 -2.78 -2.18
C ILE A 143 -7.26 -2.03 -0.83
N LYS A 144 -7.98 -0.91 -0.71
CA LYS A 144 -8.03 -0.07 0.49
C LYS A 144 -8.68 -0.78 1.68
N LYS A 145 -9.77 -1.54 1.45
CA LYS A 145 -10.59 -2.15 2.53
C LYS A 145 -9.76 -2.96 3.55
N PRO A 146 -8.88 -3.90 3.17
CA PRO A 146 -8.10 -4.63 4.16
C PRO A 146 -7.00 -3.78 4.83
N VAL A 147 -6.53 -2.69 4.21
CA VAL A 147 -5.53 -1.78 4.85
C VAL A 147 -6.17 -1.09 6.05
N GLN A 148 -7.45 -0.72 5.94
CA GLN A 148 -8.16 0.01 6.97
C GLN A 148 -8.23 -0.78 8.29
N VAL A 149 -8.41 -2.10 8.23
CA VAL A 149 -8.45 -2.95 9.43
C VAL A 149 -7.10 -2.96 10.15
N SER A 150 -6.02 -3.17 9.41
CA SER A 150 -4.64 -3.18 9.95
C SER A 150 -4.07 -1.80 10.28
N SER A 151 -4.82 -0.72 10.01
CA SER A 151 -4.47 0.64 10.42
C SER A 151 -4.94 0.98 11.84
N HIS A 152 -5.73 0.09 12.46
CA HIS A 152 -6.19 0.22 13.84
C HIS A 152 -5.56 -0.89 14.69
N SER A 153 -5.29 -0.58 15.96
CA SER A 153 -4.83 -1.59 16.91
C SER A 153 -5.85 -2.72 17.01
N ASN A 154 -5.40 -3.95 16.83
CA ASN A 154 -6.25 -5.13 16.87
C ASN A 154 -5.45 -6.36 17.33
N LEU A 155 -6.17 -7.37 17.84
CA LEU A 155 -5.56 -8.58 18.40
C LEU A 155 -4.83 -9.42 17.35
N VAL A 156 -5.28 -9.38 16.08
CA VAL A 156 -4.64 -10.17 15.02
C VAL A 156 -3.24 -9.63 14.74
N ASP A 157 -3.10 -8.32 14.56
CA ASP A 157 -1.82 -7.71 14.27
C ASP A 157 -0.88 -7.68 15.48
N SER A 158 -1.39 -7.65 16.72
CA SER A 158 -0.53 -7.72 17.91
C SER A 158 0.20 -9.07 18.03
N THR A 159 -0.36 -10.16 17.50
CA THR A 159 0.28 -11.49 17.49
C THR A 159 1.52 -11.59 16.61
N ARG A 160 1.78 -10.57 15.77
CA ARG A 160 2.95 -10.54 14.90
C ARG A 160 4.24 -10.25 15.64
N GLY A 161 4.19 -9.48 16.72
CA GLY A 161 5.33 -9.21 17.61
C GLY A 161 5.25 -9.91 18.97
N TYR A 162 4.14 -10.61 19.25
CA TYR A 162 3.86 -11.27 20.54
C TYR A 162 3.39 -12.70 20.34
N ARG A 163 4.02 -13.66 21.03
CA ARG A 163 3.59 -15.07 21.08
C ARG A 163 3.58 -15.58 22.50
N PHE A 164 2.51 -16.30 22.83
CA PHE A 164 2.43 -17.12 24.02
C PHE A 164 2.79 -18.56 23.65
N LEU A 165 3.80 -19.11 24.32
CA LEU A 165 4.31 -20.45 24.09
C LEU A 165 3.97 -21.31 25.33
N PRO A 166 2.85 -22.05 25.31
CA PRO A 166 2.52 -22.95 26.39
C PRO A 166 3.55 -24.08 26.43
N SER A 167 4.11 -24.35 27.61
CA SER A 167 5.03 -25.46 27.83
C SER A 167 4.64 -26.22 29.10
N LYS A 168 5.04 -27.50 29.19
CA LYS A 168 4.82 -28.33 30.38
C LYS A 168 5.54 -27.80 31.63
N GLU A 169 6.56 -26.96 31.45
CA GLU A 169 7.40 -26.39 32.51
C GLU A 169 6.98 -24.97 32.92
N GLY A 170 5.88 -24.46 32.32
CA GLY A 170 5.40 -23.09 32.52
C GLY A 170 5.27 -22.35 31.19
N ALA A 171 4.38 -21.37 31.15
CA ALA A 171 4.17 -20.56 29.96
C ALA A 171 5.34 -19.62 29.70
N GLN A 172 5.76 -19.51 28.44
CA GLN A 172 6.77 -18.54 28.01
C GLN A 172 6.12 -17.46 27.13
N ILE A 173 6.57 -16.22 27.30
CA ILE A 173 6.18 -15.10 26.45
C ILE A 173 7.38 -14.73 25.56
N GLN A 174 7.13 -14.68 24.26
CA GLN A 174 8.07 -14.17 23.29
C GLN A 174 7.57 -12.82 22.77
N VAL A 175 8.41 -11.80 22.88
CA VAL A 175 8.19 -10.47 22.31
C VAL A 175 9.34 -10.10 21.39
N SER A 176 9.06 -9.31 20.36
CA SER A 176 10.05 -8.84 19.41
C SER A 176 9.71 -7.42 18.95
N TYR A 177 10.73 -6.61 18.72
CA TYR A 177 10.59 -5.27 18.11
C TYR A 177 10.16 -5.37 16.64
N PHE A 178 10.74 -6.34 15.92
CA PHE A 178 10.32 -6.71 14.57
C PHE A 178 9.22 -7.75 14.62
N ASP A 179 8.31 -7.73 13.65
CA ASP A 179 7.37 -8.83 13.48
C ASP A 179 8.14 -10.15 13.29
N PHE A 180 7.60 -11.23 13.85
CA PHE A 180 8.10 -12.56 13.59
C PHE A 180 8.04 -12.86 12.10
N GLN A 181 9.15 -13.36 11.57
CA GLN A 181 9.31 -13.57 10.15
C GLN A 181 8.23 -14.48 9.56
N ASP A 182 7.66 -14.00 8.47
CA ASP A 182 6.67 -14.71 7.67
C ASP A 182 6.83 -14.32 6.19
N ASP A 183 7.70 -15.07 5.50
CA ASP A 183 8.08 -14.78 4.12
C ASP A 183 6.87 -14.69 3.17
N TYR A 184 5.83 -15.50 3.40
CA TYR A 184 4.61 -15.45 2.60
C TYR A 184 3.88 -14.11 2.78
N MET A 185 3.73 -13.65 4.02
CA MET A 185 3.05 -12.40 4.31
C MET A 185 3.84 -11.19 3.81
N GLU A 186 5.17 -11.22 3.92
CA GLU A 186 6.03 -10.14 3.45
C GLU A 186 6.06 -10.06 1.92
N LYS A 187 6.15 -11.20 1.21
CA LYS A 187 6.02 -11.24 -0.25
C LYS A 187 4.64 -10.77 -0.72
N THR A 188 3.58 -11.17 -0.01
CA THR A 188 2.21 -10.69 -0.29
C THR A 188 2.10 -9.17 -0.08
N ALA A 189 2.77 -8.62 0.94
CA ALA A 189 2.79 -7.18 1.18
C ALA A 189 3.57 -6.43 0.10
N LEU A 190 4.71 -6.95 -0.36
CA LEU A 190 5.48 -6.42 -1.49
C LEU A 190 4.66 -6.41 -2.78
N TRP A 191 3.99 -7.52 -3.10
CA TRP A 191 3.08 -7.61 -4.24
C TRP A 191 1.96 -6.56 -4.13
N ARG A 192 1.34 -6.45 -2.95
CA ARG A 192 0.25 -5.50 -2.72
C ARG A 192 0.70 -4.06 -2.91
N LEU A 193 1.90 -3.69 -2.46
CA LEU A 193 2.45 -2.35 -2.66
C LEU A 193 2.59 -2.02 -4.15
N ALA A 194 3.22 -2.91 -4.93
CA ALA A 194 3.38 -2.73 -6.37
C ALA A 194 2.01 -2.64 -7.08
N ASN A 195 1.12 -3.61 -6.83
CA ASN A 195 -0.24 -3.65 -7.39
C ASN A 195 -1.04 -2.37 -7.11
N THR A 196 -0.95 -1.84 -5.89
CA THR A 196 -1.64 -0.61 -5.49
C THR A 196 -1.10 0.59 -6.28
N THR A 197 0.22 0.69 -6.38
CA THR A 197 0.89 1.82 -7.01
C THR A 197 0.68 1.83 -8.51
N LEU A 198 0.74 0.66 -9.16
CA LEU A 198 0.41 0.52 -10.57
C LEU A 198 -1.04 0.93 -10.85
N ALA A 199 -1.99 0.55 -10.00
CA ALA A 199 -3.39 0.98 -10.15
C ALA A 199 -3.54 2.51 -10.00
N ILE A 200 -2.81 3.14 -9.07
CA ILE A 200 -2.81 4.59 -8.88
C ILE A 200 -2.19 5.31 -10.09
N MET A 201 -1.05 4.84 -10.60
CA MET A 201 -0.42 5.44 -11.79
C MET A 201 -1.31 5.29 -13.04
N GLY A 202 -2.01 4.15 -13.17
CA GLY A 202 -3.02 3.96 -14.21
C GLY A 202 -4.13 5.01 -14.14
N LEU A 203 -4.64 5.27 -12.93
CA LEU A 203 -5.63 6.34 -12.70
C LEU A 203 -5.08 7.73 -13.06
N TRP A 204 -3.85 8.05 -12.66
CA TRP A 204 -3.22 9.33 -13.02
C TRP A 204 -3.10 9.49 -14.52
N TYR A 205 -2.68 8.42 -15.21
CA TYR A 205 -2.57 8.41 -16.65
C TYR A 205 -3.93 8.64 -17.31
N GLU A 206 -4.95 7.89 -16.93
CA GLU A 206 -6.33 8.07 -17.41
C GLU A 206 -6.83 9.51 -17.23
N VAL A 207 -6.58 10.13 -16.07
CA VAL A 207 -7.01 11.51 -15.81
C VAL A 207 -6.18 12.50 -16.65
N SER A 208 -4.87 12.30 -16.78
CA SER A 208 -4.00 13.17 -17.59
C SER A 208 -4.35 13.17 -19.08
N GLN A 209 -4.99 12.11 -19.59
CA GLN A 209 -5.46 12.09 -20.98
C GLN A 209 -6.68 13.01 -21.19
N SER A 210 -7.51 13.17 -20.16
CA SER A 210 -8.73 13.99 -20.23
C SER A 210 -8.51 15.46 -19.85
N TYR A 211 -7.41 15.78 -19.15
CA TYR A 211 -7.15 17.10 -18.59
C TYR A 211 -5.74 17.57 -18.91
N LYS A 212 -5.61 18.85 -19.27
CA LYS A 212 -4.31 19.47 -19.56
C LYS A 212 -3.58 19.83 -18.27
N GLY A 213 -2.25 19.84 -18.34
CA GLY A 213 -1.40 20.41 -17.29
C GLY A 213 -0.36 19.47 -16.71
N VAL A 214 -0.47 18.17 -16.98
CA VAL A 214 0.53 17.16 -16.62
C VAL A 214 0.89 16.39 -17.89
N LYS A 215 2.17 16.36 -18.24
CA LYS A 215 2.70 15.54 -19.33
C LYS A 215 3.39 14.32 -18.75
N VAL A 216 2.88 13.16 -19.12
CA VAL A 216 3.39 11.85 -18.70
C VAL A 216 4.50 11.41 -19.66
N ILE A 217 5.48 10.61 -19.19
CA ILE A 217 6.50 10.03 -20.08
C ILE A 217 5.87 9.31 -21.28
N SER A 218 6.51 9.44 -22.44
CA SER A 218 5.96 8.96 -23.72
C SER A 218 5.72 7.45 -23.77
N ASN A 219 6.54 6.64 -23.09
CA ASN A 219 6.41 5.19 -23.03
C ASN A 219 5.75 4.68 -21.74
N PHE A 220 4.97 5.52 -21.05
CA PHE A 220 4.31 5.13 -19.81
C PHE A 220 3.41 3.90 -20.00
N ALA A 221 2.53 3.92 -21.00
CA ALA A 221 1.55 2.85 -21.21
C ALA A 221 2.22 1.48 -21.43
N GLU A 222 3.29 1.44 -22.22
CA GLU A 222 4.09 0.23 -22.46
C GLU A 222 4.75 -0.27 -21.17
N LYS A 223 5.48 0.61 -20.46
CA LYS A 223 6.16 0.25 -19.20
C LYS A 223 5.17 -0.20 -18.12
N HIS A 224 4.06 0.52 -18.01
CA HIS A 224 2.99 0.20 -17.06
C HIS A 224 2.37 -1.17 -17.37
N SER A 225 2.06 -1.45 -18.63
CA SER A 225 1.53 -2.74 -19.06
C SER A 225 2.51 -3.88 -18.79
N GLY A 226 3.80 -3.70 -19.08
CA GLY A 226 4.84 -4.68 -18.76
C GLY A 226 4.90 -4.98 -17.26
N LEU A 227 4.91 -3.95 -16.41
CA LEU A 227 4.90 -4.14 -14.96
C LEU A 227 3.60 -4.75 -14.44
N MET A 228 2.44 -4.44 -15.02
CA MET A 228 1.19 -5.09 -14.68
C MET A 228 1.22 -6.59 -14.99
N SER A 229 1.84 -6.99 -16.10
CA SER A 229 2.05 -8.41 -16.45
C SER A 229 2.97 -9.09 -15.44
N GLU A 230 4.15 -8.52 -15.17
CA GLU A 230 5.07 -9.05 -14.16
C GLU A 230 4.39 -9.19 -12.78
N ASN A 231 3.60 -8.19 -12.38
CA ASN A 231 2.89 -8.21 -11.11
C ASN A 231 1.79 -9.29 -11.05
N GLN A 232 1.18 -9.63 -12.19
CA GLN A 232 0.20 -10.70 -12.31
C GLN A 232 0.88 -12.08 -12.22
N GLU A 233 2.05 -12.26 -12.82
CA GLU A 233 2.86 -13.48 -12.67
C GLU A 233 3.23 -13.73 -11.19
N ILE A 234 3.73 -12.70 -10.50
CA ILE A 234 4.04 -12.77 -9.06
C ILE A 234 2.82 -13.18 -8.23
N LYS A 235 1.64 -12.66 -8.58
CA LYS A 235 0.39 -13.03 -7.92
C LYS A 235 0.07 -14.50 -8.13
N GLU A 236 0.20 -14.99 -9.37
CA GLU A 236 -0.08 -16.37 -9.72
C GLU A 236 0.85 -17.33 -8.99
N GLU A 237 2.13 -17.02 -8.90
CA GLU A 237 3.09 -17.77 -8.08
C GLU A 237 2.64 -17.85 -6.60
N ALA A 238 2.24 -16.72 -6.01
CA ALA A 238 1.75 -16.68 -4.64
C ALA A 238 0.50 -17.55 -4.43
N MET A 239 -0.39 -17.60 -5.44
CA MET A 239 -1.60 -18.40 -5.43
C MET A 239 -1.33 -19.91 -5.50
N GLN A 240 -0.17 -20.34 -6.00
CA GLN A 240 0.22 -21.75 -6.02
C GLN A 240 0.72 -22.28 -4.67
N THR A 241 0.95 -21.41 -3.69
CA THR A 241 1.45 -21.82 -2.38
C THR A 241 0.38 -22.60 -1.59
N GLU A 242 0.82 -23.59 -0.81
CA GLU A 242 -0.08 -24.37 0.05
C GLU A 242 -0.83 -23.51 1.08
N ARG A 243 -0.18 -22.44 1.56
CA ARG A 243 -0.82 -21.50 2.48
C ARG A 243 -1.97 -20.76 1.81
N PHE A 244 -1.79 -20.30 0.57
CA PHE A 244 -2.86 -19.66 -0.18
C PHE A 244 -4.02 -20.63 -0.41
N LYS A 245 -3.74 -21.85 -0.93
CA LYS A 245 -4.78 -22.85 -1.22
C LYS A 245 -5.61 -23.21 0.02
N LYS A 246 -4.97 -23.37 1.18
CA LYS A 246 -5.67 -23.58 2.46
C LYS A 246 -6.55 -22.40 2.86
N ALA A 247 -6.03 -21.18 2.76
CA ALA A 247 -6.79 -19.97 3.08
C ALA A 247 -7.99 -19.78 2.15
N ASP A 248 -7.82 -20.01 0.85
CA ASP A 248 -8.89 -19.91 -0.16
C ASP A 248 -10.00 -20.95 0.08
N THR A 249 -9.61 -22.21 0.37
CA THR A 249 -10.57 -23.28 0.71
C THR A 249 -11.40 -22.92 1.94
N LEU A 250 -10.76 -22.39 2.99
CA LEU A 250 -11.45 -21.92 4.20
C LEU A 250 -12.37 -20.73 3.93
N ALA A 251 -11.94 -19.77 3.10
CA ALA A 251 -12.75 -18.61 2.74
C ALA A 251 -14.03 -19.04 2.00
N ARG A 252 -13.91 -19.89 0.97
CA ARG A 252 -15.06 -20.44 0.23
C ARG A 252 -16.02 -21.20 1.14
N THR A 253 -15.49 -22.00 2.07
CA THR A 253 -16.31 -22.75 3.03
C THR A 253 -17.12 -21.83 3.95
N ARG A 254 -16.52 -20.72 4.40
CA ARG A 254 -17.19 -19.72 5.25
C ARG A 254 -18.28 -18.99 4.48
N GLU A 255 -18.02 -18.63 3.23
CA GLU A 255 -18.98 -17.93 2.39
C GLU A 255 -20.23 -18.78 2.13
N THR A 256 -20.04 -20.06 1.75
CA THR A 256 -21.15 -21.01 1.57
C THR A 256 -22.00 -21.18 2.83
N LYS A 257 -21.36 -21.19 4.02
CA LYS A 257 -22.08 -21.26 5.30
C LYS A 257 -22.91 -20.00 5.57
N ARG A 258 -22.40 -18.82 5.20
CA ARG A 258 -23.07 -17.54 5.44
C ARG A 258 -24.32 -17.38 4.57
N THR A 259 -24.24 -17.69 3.28
CA THR A 259 -25.41 -17.69 2.38
C THR A 259 -26.51 -18.63 2.89
N ARG A 260 -26.15 -19.83 3.37
CA ARG A 260 -27.13 -20.79 3.91
C ARG A 260 -27.80 -20.35 5.22
N SER A 261 -27.17 -19.45 5.99
CA SER A 261 -27.76 -18.86 7.19
C SER A 261 -28.62 -17.63 6.91
N GLU A 262 -28.41 -16.96 5.77
CA GLU A 262 -29.21 -15.81 5.34
C GLU A 262 -30.49 -16.24 4.60
N GLU A 263 -30.57 -17.50 4.14
CA GLU A 263 -31.74 -18.13 3.50
C GLU A 263 -32.71 -18.85 4.48
N LYS A 264 -32.39 -18.87 5.78
CA LYS A 264 -33.23 -19.47 6.84
C LYS A 264 -33.83 -18.39 7.72
#